data_AF-A0A662CFK8-F1
#
_entry.id   AF-A0A662CFK8-F1
#
_cell.length_a   1.000
_cell.length_b   1.000
_cell.length_c   1.000
_cell.angle_alpha   90.00
_cell.angle_beta   90.00
_cell.angle_gamma   90.00
#
_symmetry.space_group_name_H-M   'P 1'
#
loop_
_entity.id
_entity.type
_entity.pdbx_description
1 polymer ?
#
loop_
_entity_poly.entity_id
_entity_poly.type
_entity_poly.pdbx_seq_one_letter_code
_entity_poly.pdbx_strand_id
1 'polypeptide(L)'
;MDTRPPHFRVIGQAFLDWWDDWVQMTVVSVIWILCWLTIVLGPPATLGLVYVGHRLTYGDSQGGSGLLAGGRQYFLTAWRWMGLNLLVAIIIAVDVRFYGQFDTPLSFLVQWVFVFAGILWGVVQFYALPYLMEQDEKSWRLALRNGLFTALAAPGYTLVIVAAAALIVAV
;
A
#
# COMPACT_ATOMS: atom_id res chain seq x y z
N MET A 1 -34.32 -17.97 8.77
CA MET A 1 -34.07 -16.53 8.97
C MET A 1 -32.93 -16.43 9.96
N ASP A 2 -31.74 -16.00 9.53
CA ASP A 2 -30.56 -15.95 10.40
C ASP A 2 -30.77 -14.85 11.47
N THR A 3 -30.75 -15.21 12.76
CA THR A 3 -31.17 -14.38 13.90
C THR A 3 -30.01 -13.58 14.53
N ARG A 4 -28.84 -13.55 13.90
CA ARG A 4 -27.65 -12.89 14.44
C ARG A 4 -27.70 -11.36 14.25
N PRO A 5 -27.19 -10.56 15.21
CA PRO A 5 -27.07 -9.11 15.06
C PRO A 5 -26.25 -8.74 13.81
N PRO A 6 -26.58 -7.63 13.11
CA PRO A 6 -26.00 -7.30 11.81
C PRO A 6 -24.47 -7.20 11.80
N HIS A 7 -23.86 -6.70 12.87
CA HIS A 7 -22.40 -6.59 13.00
C HIS A 7 -21.72 -7.97 13.04
N PHE A 8 -22.28 -8.95 13.74
CA PHE A 8 -21.73 -10.31 13.78
C PHE A 8 -21.86 -11.02 12.44
N ARG A 9 -22.90 -10.73 11.67
CA ARG A 9 -23.07 -11.30 10.32
C ARG A 9 -22.01 -10.78 9.36
N VAL A 10 -21.71 -9.48 9.39
CA VAL A 10 -20.66 -8.87 8.55
C VAL A 10 -19.29 -9.44 8.91
N ILE A 11 -18.97 -9.55 10.20
CA ILE A 11 -17.69 -10.14 10.66
C ILE A 11 -17.58 -11.60 10.22
N GLY A 12 -18.65 -12.38 10.38
CA GLY A 12 -18.67 -13.79 9.97
C GLY A 12 -18.54 -13.98 8.46
N GLN A 13 -19.21 -13.13 7.66
CA GLN A 13 -19.06 -13.14 6.20
C GLN A 13 -17.65 -12.77 5.78
N ALA A 14 -17.09 -11.68 6.32
CA ALA A 14 -15.71 -11.28 6.03
C ALA A 14 -14.69 -12.37 6.39
N PHE A 15 -14.91 -13.11 7.48
CA PHE A 15 -14.05 -14.24 7.86
C PHE A 15 -14.17 -15.42 6.88
N LEU A 16 -15.39 -15.74 6.44
CA LEU A 16 -15.61 -16.81 5.46
C LEU A 16 -15.02 -16.44 4.10
N ASP A 17 -15.23 -15.20 3.63
CA ASP A 17 -14.63 -14.70 2.39
C ASP A 17 -13.10 -14.76 2.46
N TRP A 18 -12.51 -14.34 3.59
CA TRP A 18 -11.08 -14.47 3.82
C TRP A 18 -10.61 -15.93 3.83
N TRP A 19 -11.35 -16.83 4.47
CA TRP A 19 -11.02 -18.25 4.55
C TRP A 19 -11.15 -18.94 3.19
N ASP A 20 -12.13 -18.57 2.36
CA ASP A 20 -12.31 -19.18 1.05
C ASP A 20 -11.19 -18.75 0.09
N ASP A 21 -10.71 -17.51 0.21
CA ASP A 21 -9.66 -16.96 -0.66
C ASP A 21 -8.23 -17.06 -0.12
N TRP A 22 -8.05 -17.57 1.11
CA TRP A 22 -6.74 -17.57 1.77
C TRP A 22 -5.65 -18.30 0.97
N VAL A 23 -5.99 -19.43 0.33
CA VAL A 23 -5.04 -20.21 -0.47
C VAL A 23 -4.61 -19.40 -1.68
N GLN A 24 -5.56 -18.79 -2.39
CA GLN A 24 -5.27 -18.00 -3.57
C GLN A 24 -4.42 -16.78 -3.21
N MET A 25 -4.77 -16.06 -2.15
CA MET A 25 -4.01 -14.90 -1.68
C MET A 25 -2.60 -15.28 -1.20
N THR A 26 -2.43 -16.47 -0.62
CA THR A 26 -1.12 -17.01 -0.25
C THR A 26 -0.28 -17.29 -1.50
N VAL A 27 -0.85 -17.95 -2.51
CA VAL A 27 -0.16 -18.23 -3.78
C VAL A 27 0.22 -16.93 -4.50
N VAL A 28 -0.69 -15.96 -4.57
CA VAL A 28 -0.44 -14.64 -5.15
C VAL A 28 0.69 -13.93 -4.41
N SER A 29 0.71 -14.02 -3.07
CA SER A 29 1.77 -13.43 -2.24
C SER A 29 3.13 -14.10 -2.46
N VAL A 30 3.17 -15.43 -2.60
CA VAL A 30 4.42 -16.16 -2.94
C VAL A 30 4.93 -15.75 -4.32
N ILE A 31 4.05 -15.68 -5.33
CA ILE A 31 4.43 -15.22 -6.68
C ILE A 31 4.94 -13.76 -6.60
N TRP A 32 4.27 -12.90 -5.83
CA TRP A 32 4.70 -11.52 -5.63
C TRP A 32 6.11 -11.42 -5.03
N ILE A 33 6.44 -12.22 -4.01
CA ILE A 33 7.79 -12.31 -3.44
C ILE A 33 8.80 -12.76 -4.50
N LEU A 34 8.48 -13.81 -5.27
CA LEU A 34 9.36 -14.31 -6.34
C LEU A 34 9.58 -13.25 -7.42
N CYS A 35 8.57 -12.46 -7.76
CA CYS A 35 8.71 -11.35 -8.70
C CYS A 35 9.65 -10.27 -8.17
N TRP A 36 9.61 -9.96 -6.87
CA TRP A 36 10.54 -9.02 -6.25
C TRP A 36 12.01 -9.47 -6.29
N LEU A 37 12.29 -10.78 -6.30
CA LEU A 37 13.66 -11.29 -6.48
C LEU A 37 14.26 -10.89 -7.83
N THR A 38 13.43 -10.72 -8.87
CA THR A 38 13.90 -10.27 -10.19
C THR A 38 14.10 -8.76 -10.27
N ILE A 39 13.55 -8.00 -9.30
CA ILE A 39 13.43 -6.54 -9.26
C ILE A 39 12.58 -5.96 -10.40
N VAL A 40 12.77 -6.43 -11.64
CA VAL A 40 12.06 -6.01 -12.85
C VAL A 40 10.56 -6.31 -12.77
N LEU A 41 10.18 -7.47 -12.22
CA LEU A 41 8.77 -7.86 -12.07
C LEU A 41 8.15 -7.41 -10.74
N GLY A 42 8.94 -6.93 -9.78
CA GLY A 42 8.47 -6.52 -8.46
C GLY A 42 7.40 -5.43 -8.49
N PRO A 43 7.63 -4.28 -9.16
CA PRO A 43 6.62 -3.23 -9.23
C PRO A 43 5.35 -3.65 -9.96
N PRO A 44 5.41 -4.26 -11.16
CA PRO A 44 4.22 -4.77 -11.83
C PRO A 44 3.45 -5.78 -10.97
N ALA A 45 4.15 -6.68 -10.28
CA ALA A 45 3.51 -7.63 -9.36
C ALA A 45 2.82 -6.92 -8.19
N THR A 46 3.36 -5.80 -7.69
CA THR A 46 2.75 -5.02 -6.60
C THR A 46 1.42 -4.40 -7.04
N LEU A 47 1.37 -3.77 -8.22
CA LEU A 47 0.09 -3.26 -8.73
C LEU A 47 -0.87 -4.39 -9.14
N GLY A 48 -0.36 -5.55 -9.56
CA GLY A 48 -1.16 -6.74 -9.79
C GLY A 48 -1.78 -7.29 -8.48
N LEU A 49 -1.04 -7.29 -7.38
CA LEU A 49 -1.54 -7.68 -6.06
C LEU A 49 -2.65 -6.73 -5.59
N VAL A 50 -2.42 -5.42 -5.73
CA VAL A 50 -3.44 -4.39 -5.42
C VAL A 50 -4.68 -4.56 -6.30
N TYR A 51 -4.51 -4.90 -7.58
CA TYR A 51 -5.61 -5.20 -8.49
C TYR A 51 -6.41 -6.43 -8.06
N VAL A 52 -5.75 -7.52 -7.66
CA VAL A 52 -6.42 -8.73 -7.14
C VAL A 52 -7.19 -8.42 -5.86
N GLY A 53 -6.59 -7.66 -4.93
CA GLY A 53 -7.27 -7.24 -3.70
C GLY A 53 -8.48 -6.34 -3.96
N HIS A 54 -8.39 -5.44 -4.94
CA HIS A 54 -9.52 -4.62 -5.38
C HIS A 54 -10.65 -5.46 -5.99
N ARG A 55 -10.34 -6.45 -6.84
CA ARG A 55 -11.35 -7.37 -7.39
C ARG A 55 -12.03 -8.21 -6.30
N LEU A 56 -11.27 -8.60 -5.28
CA LEU A 56 -11.77 -9.34 -4.13
C LEU A 56 -12.89 -8.59 -3.38
N THR A 57 -12.81 -7.25 -3.29
CA THR A 57 -13.86 -6.46 -2.63
C THR A 57 -15.21 -6.48 -3.36
N TYR A 58 -15.22 -6.92 -4.63
CA TYR A 58 -16.44 -7.13 -5.41
C TYR A 58 -16.79 -8.63 -5.55
N GLY A 59 -16.10 -9.51 -4.81
CA GLY A 59 -16.31 -10.97 -4.85
C GLY A 59 -15.70 -11.68 -6.07
N ASP A 60 -14.78 -11.02 -6.78
CA ASP A 60 -14.11 -11.58 -7.98
C ASP A 60 -12.72 -12.11 -7.62
N SER A 61 -12.65 -13.40 -7.26
CA SER A 61 -11.40 -14.08 -6.91
C SER A 61 -10.66 -14.60 -8.14
N GLN A 62 -9.71 -13.80 -8.63
CA GLN A 62 -8.94 -14.12 -9.84
C GLN A 62 -7.54 -14.70 -9.57
N GLY A 63 -7.11 -14.80 -8.32
CA GLY A 63 -5.82 -15.40 -7.93
C GLY A 63 -4.63 -14.99 -8.81
N GLY A 64 -3.85 -15.98 -9.27
CA GLY A 64 -2.63 -15.76 -10.06
C GLY A 64 -2.88 -15.21 -11.48
N SER A 65 -4.03 -15.50 -12.11
CA SER A 65 -4.36 -14.92 -13.42
C SER A 65 -4.68 -13.42 -13.28
N GLY A 66 -5.36 -13.04 -12.19
CA GLY A 66 -5.58 -11.64 -11.82
C GLY A 66 -4.29 -10.87 -11.58
N LEU A 67 -3.30 -11.48 -10.91
CA LEU A 67 -1.98 -10.89 -10.69
C LEU A 67 -1.29 -10.54 -12.01
N LEU A 68 -1.30 -11.47 -12.97
CA LEU A 68 -0.70 -11.27 -14.29
C LEU A 68 -1.47 -10.21 -15.11
N ALA A 69 -2.81 -10.25 -15.07
CA ALA A 69 -3.66 -9.29 -15.77
C ALA A 69 -3.46 -7.87 -15.25
N GLY A 70 -3.51 -7.66 -13.94
CA GLY A 70 -3.26 -6.37 -13.30
C GLY A 70 -1.83 -5.88 -13.53
N GLY A 71 -0.83 -6.77 -13.39
CA GLY A 71 0.57 -6.42 -13.63
C GLY A 71 0.85 -6.00 -15.08
N ARG A 72 0.19 -6.63 -16.06
CA ARG A 72 0.27 -6.21 -17.47
C ARG A 72 -0.45 -4.89 -17.72
N GLN A 73 -1.67 -4.73 -17.20
CA GLN A 73 -2.47 -3.51 -17.38
C GLN A 73 -1.75 -2.28 -16.82
N TYR A 74 -1.11 -2.42 -15.66
CA TYR A 74 -0.47 -1.32 -14.96
C TYR A 74 1.06 -1.32 -15.06
N PHE A 75 1.66 -2.04 -16.01
CA PHE A 75 3.12 -2.22 -16.09
C PHE A 75 3.90 -0.90 -16.07
N LEU A 76 3.55 0.05 -16.95
CA LEU A 76 4.21 1.36 -17.01
C LEU A 76 3.92 2.22 -15.78
N THR A 77 2.70 2.15 -15.25
CA THR A 77 2.31 2.87 -14.04
C THR A 77 3.06 2.35 -12.82
N ALA A 78 3.30 1.05 -12.74
CA ALA A 78 4.07 0.41 -11.69
C ALA A 78 5.52 0.89 -11.68
N TRP A 79 6.14 1.02 -12.84
CA TRP A 79 7.50 1.56 -12.96
C TRP A 79 7.59 3.04 -12.57
N ARG A 80 6.60 3.85 -12.96
CA ARG A 80 6.50 5.25 -12.52
C ARG A 80 6.35 5.35 -11.01
N TRP A 81 5.51 4.49 -10.43
CA TRP A 81 5.32 4.39 -8.99
C TRP A 81 6.60 3.95 -8.26
N MET A 82 7.31 2.93 -8.77
CA MET A 82 8.59 2.51 -8.19
C MET A 82 9.63 3.62 -8.28
N GLY A 83 9.78 4.26 -9.45
CA GLY A 83 10.75 5.33 -9.64
C GLY A 83 10.51 6.49 -8.68
N LEU A 84 9.25 6.84 -8.44
CA LEU A 84 8.90 7.87 -7.46
C LEU A 84 9.21 7.44 -6.02
N ASN A 85 8.83 6.23 -5.62
CA ASN A 85 9.12 5.73 -4.28
C ASN A 85 10.63 5.65 -4.02
N LEU A 86 11.40 5.20 -5.02
CA LEU A 86 12.85 5.17 -4.96
C LEU A 86 13.44 6.59 -4.82
N LEU A 87 12.95 7.54 -5.61
CA LEU A 87 13.39 8.94 -5.52
C LEU A 87 13.12 9.52 -4.14
N VAL A 88 11.91 9.35 -3.60
CA VAL A 88 11.56 9.87 -2.27
C VAL A 88 12.37 9.18 -1.18
N ALA A 89 12.56 7.86 -1.27
CA ALA A 89 13.40 7.11 -0.33
C ALA A 89 14.86 7.58 -0.35
N ILE A 90 15.43 7.85 -1.53
CA ILE A 90 16.79 8.39 -1.67
C ILE A 90 16.89 9.77 -1.02
N ILE A 91 15.95 10.68 -1.29
CA ILE A 91 15.94 12.02 -0.69
C ILE A 91 15.94 11.90 0.83
N ILE A 92 14.98 11.16 1.40
CA ILE A 92 14.88 10.98 2.85
C ILE A 92 16.16 10.35 3.42
N ALA A 93 16.70 9.29 2.80
CA ALA A 93 17.89 8.63 3.31
C ALA A 93 19.13 9.53 3.28
N VAL A 94 19.30 10.31 2.22
CA VAL A 94 20.40 11.27 2.08
C VAL A 94 20.26 12.38 3.11
N ASP A 95 19.08 12.99 3.23
CA ASP A 95 18.84 14.08 4.18
C ASP A 95 18.99 13.61 5.63
N VAL A 96 18.39 12.49 6.01
CA VAL A 96 18.51 11.95 7.38
C VAL A 96 19.97 11.64 7.71
N ARG A 97 20.72 11.05 6.78
CA ARG A 97 22.15 10.76 6.97
C ARG A 97 22.98 12.04 7.05
N PHE A 98 22.72 13.01 6.19
CA PHE A 98 23.47 14.27 6.12
C PHE A 98 23.26 15.10 7.38
N TYR A 99 22.00 15.32 7.78
CA TYR A 99 21.70 16.10 9.00
C TYR A 99 22.11 15.36 10.28
N GLY A 100 22.10 14.02 10.28
CA GLY A 100 22.62 13.22 11.39
C GLY A 100 24.13 13.32 11.62
N GLN A 101 24.90 13.95 10.72
CA GLN A 101 26.34 14.18 10.92
C GLN A 101 26.66 15.42 11.75
N PHE A 102 25.67 16.29 11.98
CA PHE A 102 25.86 17.57 12.66
C PHE A 102 25.18 17.57 14.03
N ASP A 103 25.92 17.92 15.07
CA ASP A 103 25.42 17.94 16.45
C ASP A 103 24.87 19.34 16.82
N THR A 104 23.94 19.84 16.00
CA THR A 104 23.26 21.12 16.24
C THR A 104 21.76 20.93 16.41
N PRO A 105 21.09 21.77 17.23
CA PRO A 105 19.64 21.67 17.42
C PRO A 105 18.84 21.83 16.11
N LEU A 106 19.33 22.65 15.18
CA LEU A 106 18.70 22.84 13.87
C LEU A 106 18.81 21.56 13.03
N SER A 107 19.99 20.93 13.00
CA SER A 107 20.21 19.67 12.28
C SER A 107 19.31 18.55 12.82
N PHE A 108 19.20 18.44 14.14
CA PHE A 108 18.28 17.49 14.78
C PHE A 108 16.83 17.72 14.35
N LEU A 109 16.34 18.97 14.37
CA LEU A 109 14.99 19.31 13.95
C LEU A 109 14.74 18.91 12.49
N VAL A 110 15.65 19.28 11.59
CA VAL A 110 15.52 18.98 10.15
C VAL A 110 15.56 17.48 9.89
N GLN A 111 16.43 16.74 10.56
CA GLN A 111 16.47 15.28 10.49
C GLN A 111 15.12 14.66 10.84
N TRP A 112 14.49 15.08 11.93
CA TRP A 112 13.17 14.59 12.33
C TRP A 112 12.08 14.98 11.33
N VAL A 113 12.13 16.18 10.74
CA VAL A 113 11.19 16.58 9.69
C VAL A 113 11.24 15.59 8.52
N PHE A 114 12.42 15.18 8.06
CA PHE A 114 12.55 14.20 6.99
C PHE A 114 12.10 12.79 7.40
N VAL A 115 12.36 12.38 8.65
CA VAL A 115 11.83 11.11 9.19
C VAL A 115 10.30 11.11 9.17
N PHE A 116 9.66 12.17 9.67
CA PHE A 116 8.21 12.32 9.66
C PHE A 116 7.66 12.40 8.23
N ALA A 117 8.34 13.10 7.32
CA ALA A 117 7.96 13.14 5.91
C ALA A 117 8.00 11.74 5.28
N GLY A 118 8.97 10.90 5.63
CA GLY A 118 9.04 9.51 5.19
C GLY A 118 7.92 8.64 5.73
N ILE A 119 7.58 8.78 7.02
CA ILE A 119 6.44 8.10 7.62
C ILE A 119 5.15 8.51 6.90
N LEU A 120 4.92 9.82 6.75
CA LEU A 120 3.76 10.35 6.04
C LEU A 120 3.71 9.86 4.60
N TRP A 121 4.84 9.80 3.90
CA TRP A 121 4.91 9.26 2.54
C TRP A 121 4.46 7.80 2.49
N GLY A 122 4.92 6.97 3.42
CA GLY A 122 4.49 5.58 3.55
C GLY A 122 2.98 5.46 3.81
N VAL A 123 2.45 6.28 4.72
CA VAL A 123 1.01 6.38 5.01
C VAL A 123 0.21 6.70 3.74
N VAL A 124 0.67 7.66 2.95
CA VAL A 124 -0.01 8.05 1.70
C VAL A 124 -0.13 6.88 0.73
N GLN A 125 0.84 5.96 0.69
CA GLN A 125 0.77 4.79 -0.19
C GLN A 125 -0.42 3.86 0.11
N PHE A 126 -0.84 3.75 1.38
CA PHE A 126 -2.00 2.93 1.76
C PHE A 126 -3.31 3.44 1.16
N TYR A 127 -3.42 4.74 0.86
CA TYR A 127 -4.60 5.34 0.24
C TYR A 127 -4.42 5.52 -1.27
N ALA A 128 -3.23 5.91 -1.71
CA ALA A 128 -2.96 6.20 -3.12
C ALA A 128 -3.10 4.97 -4.01
N LEU A 129 -2.67 3.78 -3.55
CA LEU A 129 -2.76 2.56 -4.34
C LEU A 129 -4.22 2.12 -4.59
N PRO A 130 -5.11 2.07 -3.57
CA PRO A 130 -6.55 1.88 -3.81
C PRO A 130 -7.18 2.95 -4.68
N TYR A 131 -6.87 4.24 -4.44
CA TYR A 131 -7.43 5.32 -5.27
C TYR A 131 -7.01 5.23 -6.72
N LEU A 132 -5.80 4.74 -7.01
CA LEU A 132 -5.37 4.50 -8.39
C LEU A 132 -6.26 3.50 -9.13
N MET A 133 -6.82 2.52 -8.40
CA MET A 133 -7.69 1.48 -8.96
C MET A 133 -9.15 1.95 -9.08
N GLU A 134 -9.61 2.78 -8.15
CA GLU A 134 -11.01 3.20 -8.06
C GLU A 134 -11.36 4.43 -8.93
N GLN A 135 -10.40 5.33 -9.15
CA GLN A 135 -10.67 6.59 -9.85
C GLN A 135 -10.90 6.41 -11.36
N ASP A 136 -11.82 7.21 -11.94
CA ASP A 136 -12.11 7.23 -13.37
C ASP A 136 -10.87 7.60 -14.21
N GLU A 137 -10.18 8.68 -13.81
CA GLU A 137 -8.93 9.09 -14.42
C GLU A 137 -7.75 8.41 -13.70
N LYS A 138 -7.17 7.38 -14.32
CA LYS A 138 -6.06 6.56 -13.78
C LYS A 138 -4.70 7.30 -13.71
N SER A 139 -4.72 8.51 -13.17
CA SER A 139 -3.57 9.37 -12.97
C SER A 139 -2.94 9.12 -11.61
N TRP A 140 -1.66 8.73 -11.59
CA TRP A 140 -0.92 8.47 -10.35
C TRP A 140 -0.76 9.74 -9.50
N ARG A 141 -0.67 10.92 -10.13
CA ARG A 141 -0.55 12.21 -9.43
C ARG A 141 -1.83 12.52 -8.66
N LEU A 142 -2.97 12.25 -9.27
CA LEU A 142 -4.28 12.44 -8.65
C LEU A 142 -4.44 11.49 -7.46
N ALA A 143 -4.08 10.22 -7.63
CA ALA A 143 -4.13 9.22 -6.56
C ALA A 143 -3.28 9.62 -5.34
N LEU A 144 -2.04 10.10 -5.54
CA LEU A 144 -1.20 10.57 -4.44
C LEU A 144 -1.75 11.82 -3.76
N ARG A 145 -2.22 12.79 -4.54
CA ARG A 145 -2.84 14.01 -4.02
C ARG A 145 -4.04 13.66 -3.15
N ASN A 146 -4.91 12.78 -3.62
CA ASN A 146 -6.08 12.34 -2.88
C ASN A 146 -5.68 11.53 -1.65
N GLY A 147 -4.70 10.64 -1.76
CA GLY A 147 -4.17 9.88 -0.63
C GLY A 147 -3.59 10.77 0.47
N LEU A 148 -2.86 11.83 0.09
CA LEU A 148 -2.36 12.83 1.03
C LEU A 148 -3.49 13.60 1.72
N PHE A 149 -4.48 14.06 0.97
CA PHE A 149 -5.61 14.77 1.56
C PHE A 149 -6.42 13.88 2.51
N THR A 150 -6.64 12.61 2.17
CA THR A 150 -7.33 11.67 3.06
C THR A 150 -6.53 11.41 4.33
N ALA A 151 -5.22 11.16 4.20
CA ALA A 151 -4.34 10.92 5.35
C ALA A 151 -4.35 12.09 6.35
N LEU A 152 -4.40 13.33 5.84
CA LEU A 152 -4.43 14.56 6.63
C LEU A 152 -5.83 14.93 7.14
N ALA A 153 -6.89 14.63 6.38
CA ALA A 153 -8.27 14.98 6.75
C ALA A 153 -8.86 14.04 7.80
N ALA A 154 -8.43 12.78 7.84
CA ALA A 154 -8.94 11.76 8.76
C ALA A 154 -7.83 11.16 9.66
N PRO A 155 -7.09 11.97 10.44
CA PRO A 155 -5.90 11.52 11.16
C PRO A 155 -6.19 10.39 12.15
N GLY A 156 -7.36 10.39 12.78
CA GLY A 156 -7.75 9.31 13.71
C GLY A 156 -7.86 7.95 13.02
N TYR A 157 -8.46 7.90 11.83
CA TYR A 157 -8.55 6.67 11.05
C TYR A 157 -7.17 6.26 10.50
N THR A 158 -6.39 7.22 10.03
CA THR A 158 -5.00 7.02 9.60
C THR A 158 -4.17 6.36 10.71
N LEU A 159 -4.30 6.82 11.96
CA LEU A 159 -3.58 6.23 13.10
C LEU A 159 -3.96 4.76 13.34
N VAL A 160 -5.23 4.39 13.17
CA VAL A 160 -5.66 2.99 13.28
C VAL A 160 -5.00 2.12 12.21
N ILE A 161 -4.98 2.59 10.95
CA ILE A 161 -4.31 1.87 9.86
C ILE A 161 -2.82 1.72 10.14
N VAL A 162 -2.15 2.79 10.56
CA VAL A 162 -0.72 2.78 10.87
C VAL A 162 -0.40 1.85 12.03
N ALA A 163 -1.22 1.86 13.09
CA ALA A 163 -1.04 0.98 14.23
C ALA A 163 -1.22 -0.49 13.83
N ALA A 164 -2.23 -0.81 13.01
CA ALA A 164 -2.43 -2.16 12.49
C ALA A 164 -1.26 -2.61 11.61
N ALA A 165 -0.79 -1.74 10.71
CA ALA A 165 0.37 -2.02 9.86
C ALA A 165 1.66 -2.23 10.68
N ALA A 166 1.90 -1.39 11.70
CA ALA A 166 3.06 -1.52 12.58
C ALA A 166 3.02 -2.83 13.38
N LEU A 167 1.84 -3.25 13.84
CA LEU A 167 1.66 -4.51 14.54
C LEU A 167 1.95 -5.72 13.64
N ILE A 168 1.50 -5.69 12.38
CA ILE A 168 1.80 -6.75 11.40
C ILE A 168 3.30 -6.85 11.11
N VAL A 169 4.02 -5.73 11.04
CA VAL A 169 5.47 -5.72 10.78
C VAL A 169 6.28 -6.18 12.00
N ALA A 170 5.75 -5.99 13.22
CA ALA A 170 6.46 -6.32 14.46
C ALA A 170 6.36 -7.81 14.88
N VAL A 171 5.47 -8.59 14.24
CA VAL A 171 5.23 -10.02 14.51
C VAL A 171 5.95 -10.87 13.47
#